data_AF-A0A914A9Y6-F1
#
_entry.id   AF-A0A914A9Y6-F1
#
_cell.length_a   1.000
_cell.length_b   1.000
_cell.length_c   1.000
_cell.angle_alpha   90.00
_cell.angle_beta   90.00
_cell.angle_gamma   90.00
#
_symmetry.space_group_name_H-M   'P 1'
#
loop_
_entity.id
_entity.type
_entity.pdbx_description
1 polymer ?
#
loop_
_entity_poly.entity_id
_entity_poly.type
_entity_poly.pdbx_seq_one_letter_code
_entity_poly.pdbx_strand_id
1 'polypeptide(L)'
;MYGLLVENTIEVIKKTYGEEAWLIIREKSRIHEYTYVTHRMYSERIIPRLAQAVSEYAGCTAEEFMDLTGKEFVKFLSKYGYDRMLRVLGRSMSDFMNGLDNLHEYLRFSYPKMKPPSFFCSDESSQGLTLHYRSRRPGYLHYVKGQLKSVGRMFYNLDVAVQVMSEETRGDTTFVVFKLLFDNKEFMERDRHSYALEKSSVVKASLFFDLFPFHIMFDRKMKIKNIGKYAV
;
A
#
# COMPACT_ATOMS: atom_id res chain seq x y z
N MET A 1 5.23 9.68 12.12
CA MET A 1 5.67 8.99 10.88
C MET A 1 7.17 8.67 10.93
N TYR A 2 7.61 7.55 10.36
CA TYR A 2 9.04 7.20 10.34
C TYR A 2 9.86 8.05 9.38
N GLY A 3 11.12 8.27 9.74
CA GLY A 3 12.09 9.02 8.94
C GLY A 3 12.30 8.46 7.55
N LEU A 4 12.10 7.16 7.34
CA LEU A 4 12.18 6.50 6.02
C LEU A 4 11.33 7.21 4.95
N LEU A 5 10.11 7.63 5.32
CA LEU A 5 9.21 8.33 4.40
C LEU A 5 9.64 9.78 4.17
N VAL A 6 10.20 10.42 5.20
CA VAL A 6 10.69 11.80 5.11
C VAL A 6 11.97 11.86 4.26
N GLU A 7 12.91 10.96 4.49
CA GLU A 7 14.15 10.85 3.73
C GLU A 7 13.88 10.60 2.24
N ASN A 8 12.93 9.72 1.91
CA ASN A 8 12.47 9.55 0.54
C ASN A 8 11.96 10.87 -0.06
N THR A 9 11.13 11.61 0.66
CA THR A 9 10.56 12.88 0.16
C THR A 9 11.67 13.92 -0.10
N ILE A 10 12.65 14.01 0.81
CA ILE A 10 13.80 14.90 0.66
C ILE A 10 14.65 14.49 -0.54
N GLU A 11 14.90 13.19 -0.72
CA GLU A 11 15.66 12.69 -1.86
C GLU A 11 14.97 13.03 -3.19
N VAL A 12 13.64 12.90 -3.26
CA VAL A 12 12.86 13.30 -4.44
C VAL A 12 13.01 14.80 -4.71
N ILE A 13 12.89 15.65 -3.69
CA ILE A 13 13.08 17.10 -3.85
C ILE A 13 14.47 17.42 -4.40
N LYS A 14 15.52 16.85 -3.80
CA LYS A 14 16.90 17.06 -4.23
C LYS A 14 17.16 16.56 -5.65
N LYS A 15 16.63 15.39 -5.99
CA LYS A 15 16.79 14.78 -7.31
C LYS A 15 16.05 15.54 -8.41
N THR A 16 14.88 16.10 -8.09
CA THR A 16 14.02 16.78 -9.08
C THR A 16 14.35 18.27 -9.22
N TYR A 17 14.66 18.96 -8.12
CA TYR A 17 14.82 20.42 -8.10
C TYR A 17 16.23 20.88 -7.71
N GLY A 18 17.11 19.97 -7.28
CA GLY A 18 18.47 20.28 -6.85
C GLY A 18 18.62 20.62 -5.37
N GLU A 19 19.87 20.72 -4.92
CA GLU A 19 20.21 21.02 -3.51
C GLU A 19 19.85 22.46 -3.11
N GLU A 20 19.99 23.43 -4.02
CA GLU A 20 19.63 24.83 -3.75
C GLU A 20 18.13 24.99 -3.50
N ALA A 21 17.30 24.35 -4.34
CA ALA A 21 15.86 24.31 -4.15
C ALA A 21 15.48 23.66 -2.83
N TRP A 22 16.17 22.56 -2.44
CA TRP A 22 15.95 21.92 -1.15
C TRP A 22 16.16 22.87 0.03
N LEU A 23 17.21 23.71 0.02
CA LEU A 23 17.45 24.68 1.09
C LEU A 23 16.29 25.67 1.24
N ILE A 24 15.80 26.22 0.12
CA ILE A 24 14.67 27.17 0.08
C ILE A 24 13.38 26.50 0.55
N ILE A 25 13.08 25.30 0.04
CA ILE A 25 11.88 24.53 0.40
C ILE A 25 11.90 24.18 1.89
N ARG A 26 13.04 23.71 2.42
CA ARG A 26 13.19 23.36 3.84
C ARG A 26 12.89 24.56 4.74
N GLU A 27 13.44 25.73 4.41
CA GLU A 27 13.22 26.96 5.16
C GLU A 27 11.74 27.38 5.13
N LYS A 28 11.11 27.40 3.94
CA LYS A 28 9.67 27.67 3.79
C LYS A 28 8.81 26.69 4.56
N SER A 29 9.17 25.41 4.54
CA SER A 29 8.50 24.36 5.31
C SER A 29 8.76 24.44 6.81
N ARG A 30 9.52 25.44 7.32
CA ARG A 30 10.01 25.59 8.71
C ARG A 30 10.38 24.24 9.33
N ILE A 31 11.30 23.57 8.66
CA ILE A 31 11.96 22.34 9.09
C ILE A 31 13.39 22.71 9.45
N HIS A 32 13.81 22.40 10.67
CA HIS A 32 15.14 22.79 11.17
C HIS A 32 16.15 21.65 11.03
N GLU A 33 15.66 20.41 10.94
CA GLU A 33 16.46 19.21 10.78
C GLU A 33 17.00 19.09 9.35
N TYR A 34 18.32 18.90 9.23
CA TYR A 34 19.00 18.69 7.95
C TYR A 34 19.04 17.22 7.54
N THR A 35 18.99 16.31 8.52
CA THR A 35 19.10 14.86 8.32
C THR A 35 18.00 14.14 9.09
N TYR A 36 17.53 13.04 8.50
CA TYR A 36 16.46 12.23 9.05
C TYR A 36 16.94 10.79 9.18
N VAL A 37 16.91 10.27 10.40
CA VAL A 37 17.18 8.85 10.67
C VAL A 37 15.95 8.01 10.34
N THR A 38 16.12 7.00 9.47
CA THR A 38 15.05 6.12 8.97
C THR A 38 14.13 5.54 10.05
N HIS A 39 14.72 5.01 11.13
CA HIS A 39 14.00 4.31 12.22
C HIS A 39 13.50 5.24 13.34
N ARG A 40 13.66 6.55 13.21
CA ARG A 40 13.14 7.54 14.17
C ARG A 40 11.75 8.02 13.76
N MET A 41 10.91 8.33 14.74
CA MET A 41 9.59 8.91 14.53
C MET A 41 9.66 10.44 14.51
N TYR A 42 8.97 11.03 13.54
CA TYR A 42 8.82 12.46 13.35
C TYR A 42 7.34 12.86 13.22
N SER A 43 7.08 14.16 13.28
CA SER A 43 5.74 14.73 13.11
C SER A 43 5.13 14.36 11.76
N GLU A 44 3.85 14.01 11.75
CA GLU A 44 3.12 13.68 10.51
C GLU A 44 2.85 14.90 9.63
N ARG A 45 3.10 16.11 10.17
CA ARG A 45 2.97 17.38 9.43
C ARG A 45 4.14 17.66 8.48
N ILE A 46 5.25 16.93 8.58
CA ILE A 46 6.46 17.22 7.80
C ILE A 46 6.23 17.07 6.29
N ILE A 47 5.80 15.89 5.83
CA ILE A 47 5.56 15.65 4.39
C ILE A 47 4.49 16.59 3.81
N PRO A 48 3.33 16.82 4.47
CA PRO A 48 2.37 17.81 3.98
C PRO A 48 2.95 19.23 3.85
N ARG A 49 3.78 19.67 4.80
CA ARG A 49 4.45 20.99 4.72
C ARG A 49 5.51 21.05 3.63
N LEU A 50 6.19 19.94 3.36
CA LEU A 50 7.11 19.82 2.23
C LEU A 50 6.36 19.89 0.91
N ALA A 51 5.27 19.13 0.76
CA ALA A 51 4.45 19.13 -0.44
C ALA A 51 3.88 20.53 -0.75
N GLN A 52 3.40 21.23 0.27
CA GLN A 52 2.93 22.61 0.12
C GLN A 52 4.04 23.57 -0.31
N ALA A 53 5.22 23.51 0.33
CA ALA A 53 6.33 24.39 -0.02
C ALA A 53 6.91 24.09 -1.41
N VAL A 54 6.91 22.82 -1.84
CA VAL A 54 7.25 22.43 -3.22
C VAL A 54 6.25 23.00 -4.20
N SER A 55 4.95 22.91 -3.89
CA SER A 55 3.89 23.48 -4.74
C SER A 55 4.09 24.98 -4.95
N GLU A 56 4.38 25.72 -3.87
CA GLU A 56 4.67 27.16 -3.93
C GLU A 56 5.98 27.51 -4.64
N TYR A 57 6.96 26.61 -4.64
CA TYR A 57 8.26 26.84 -5.29
C TYR A 57 8.25 26.49 -6.78
N ALA A 58 7.70 25.33 -7.13
CA ALA A 58 7.76 24.76 -8.48
C ALA A 58 6.49 25.00 -9.31
N GLY A 59 5.40 25.50 -8.70
CA GLY A 59 4.13 25.76 -9.40
C GLY A 59 3.31 24.51 -9.75
N CYS A 60 3.77 23.31 -9.39
CA CYS A 60 2.97 22.08 -9.48
C CYS A 60 1.98 21.99 -8.31
N THR A 61 0.99 21.11 -8.39
CA THR A 61 0.09 20.89 -7.25
C THR A 61 0.74 19.96 -6.20
N ALA A 62 0.26 20.03 -4.95
CA ALA A 62 0.73 19.13 -3.89
C ALA A 62 0.41 17.67 -4.22
N GLU A 63 -0.70 17.40 -4.90
CA GLU A 63 -1.12 16.08 -5.37
C GLU A 63 -0.14 15.51 -6.41
N GLU A 64 0.29 16.32 -7.38
CA GLU A 64 1.27 15.93 -8.40
C GLU A 64 2.62 15.58 -7.76
N PHE A 65 3.07 16.40 -6.81
CA PHE A 65 4.29 16.14 -6.06
C PHE A 65 4.19 14.86 -5.22
N MET A 66 3.05 14.61 -4.57
CA MET A 66 2.83 13.40 -3.79
C MET A 66 2.79 12.14 -4.69
N ASP A 67 2.17 12.21 -5.87
CA ASP A 67 2.20 11.11 -6.87
C ASP A 67 3.63 10.84 -7.36
N LEU A 68 4.42 11.88 -7.64
CA LEU A 68 5.85 11.73 -7.97
C LEU A 68 6.64 11.08 -6.82
N THR A 69 6.44 11.55 -5.60
CA THR A 69 7.15 11.03 -4.42
C THR A 69 6.81 9.56 -4.19
N GLY A 70 5.54 9.19 -4.33
CA GLY A 70 5.08 7.80 -4.24
C GLY A 70 5.70 6.89 -5.32
N LYS A 71 5.86 7.39 -6.56
CA LYS A 71 6.52 6.65 -7.65
C LYS A 71 7.97 6.31 -7.33
N GLU A 72 8.70 7.29 -6.77
CA GLU A 72 10.11 7.11 -6.42
C GLU A 72 10.30 6.29 -5.13
N PHE A 73 9.30 6.23 -4.24
CA PHE A 73 9.39 5.48 -2.99
C PHE A 73 9.71 3.99 -3.17
N VAL A 74 9.08 3.33 -4.14
CA VAL A 74 9.32 1.89 -4.39
C VAL A 74 10.77 1.65 -4.81
N LYS A 75 11.33 2.53 -5.63
CA LYS A 75 12.75 2.49 -6.04
C LYS A 75 13.68 2.79 -4.87
N PHE A 76 13.29 3.75 -4.04
CA PHE A 76 14.03 4.13 -2.84
C PHE A 76 14.12 2.97 -1.84
N LEU A 77 13.02 2.22 -1.62
CA LEU A 77 13.02 1.04 -0.77
C LEU A 77 14.03 -0.02 -1.21
N SER A 78 14.27 -0.18 -2.52
CA SER A 78 15.28 -1.10 -3.04
C SER A 78 16.70 -0.77 -2.56
N LYS A 79 17.02 0.51 -2.29
CA LYS A 79 18.33 0.91 -1.75
C LYS A 79 18.57 0.39 -0.33
N TYR A 80 17.50 0.14 0.41
CA TYR A 80 17.55 -0.41 1.77
C TYR A 80 17.34 -1.93 1.78
N GLY A 81 17.37 -2.60 0.62
CA GLY A 81 17.26 -4.06 0.50
C GLY A 81 15.86 -4.63 0.66
N TYR A 82 14.82 -3.79 0.63
CA TYR A 82 13.43 -4.25 0.68
C TYR A 82 12.93 -4.84 -0.65
N ASP A 83 13.69 -4.69 -1.74
CA ASP A 83 13.34 -5.21 -3.06
C ASP A 83 13.09 -6.72 -3.05
N ARG A 84 13.89 -7.48 -2.27
CA ARG A 84 13.75 -8.93 -2.15
C ARG A 84 12.43 -9.31 -1.48
N MET A 85 12.03 -8.58 -0.43
CA MET A 85 10.75 -8.80 0.26
C MET A 85 9.57 -8.42 -0.63
N LEU A 86 9.67 -7.30 -1.35
CA LEU A 86 8.62 -6.84 -2.27
C LEU A 86 8.42 -7.80 -3.45
N ARG A 87 9.49 -8.43 -3.95
CA ARG A 87 9.41 -9.36 -5.09
C ARG A 87 8.68 -10.67 -4.77
N VAL A 88 8.66 -11.09 -3.52
CA VAL A 88 8.06 -12.38 -3.10
C VAL A 88 6.63 -12.23 -2.55
N LEU A 89 6.09 -11.02 -2.52
CA LEU A 89 4.80 -10.71 -1.91
C LEU A 89 3.60 -11.28 -2.66
N GLY A 90 3.71 -11.40 -3.99
CA GLY A 90 2.60 -11.88 -4.81
C GLY A 90 3.01 -12.16 -6.26
N ARG A 91 2.35 -13.13 -6.89
CA ARG A 91 2.60 -13.48 -8.31
C ARG A 91 1.86 -12.54 -9.26
N SER A 92 0.71 -12.03 -8.84
CA SER A 92 -0.06 -11.00 -9.51
C SER A 92 -0.05 -9.69 -8.72
N MET A 93 -0.56 -8.62 -9.36
CA MET A 93 -0.77 -7.35 -8.67
C MET A 93 -1.80 -7.48 -7.53
N SER A 94 -2.86 -8.28 -7.70
CA SER A 94 -3.86 -8.54 -6.65
C SER A 94 -3.27 -9.28 -5.45
N ASP A 95 -2.46 -10.31 -5.69
CA ASP A 95 -1.74 -11.04 -4.64
C ASP A 95 -0.85 -10.09 -3.83
N PHE A 96 -0.08 -9.24 -4.53
CA PHE A 96 0.81 -8.27 -3.90
C PHE A 96 0.03 -7.32 -2.99
N MET A 97 -1.06 -6.74 -3.51
CA MET A 97 -1.86 -5.78 -2.78
C MET A 97 -2.52 -6.41 -1.55
N ASN A 98 -3.08 -7.61 -1.67
CA ASN A 98 -3.66 -8.34 -0.54
C ASN A 98 -2.58 -8.80 0.47
N GLY A 99 -1.34 -9.02 0.02
CA GLY A 99 -0.22 -9.39 0.87
C GLY A 99 0.41 -8.23 1.66
N LEU A 100 0.16 -6.97 1.27
CA LEU A 100 0.80 -5.80 1.89
C LEU A 100 0.52 -5.68 3.39
N ASP A 101 -0.69 -6.03 3.83
CA ASP A 101 -1.05 -5.98 5.26
C ASP A 101 -0.15 -6.93 6.07
N ASN A 102 0.13 -8.13 5.56
CA ASN A 102 1.05 -9.09 6.19
C ASN A 102 2.49 -8.57 6.20
N LEU A 103 2.96 -7.98 5.09
CA LEU A 103 4.28 -7.35 5.05
C LEU A 103 4.38 -6.24 6.10
N HIS A 104 3.37 -5.38 6.20
CA HIS A 104 3.38 -4.29 7.17
C HIS A 104 3.41 -4.80 8.62
N GLU A 105 2.69 -5.89 8.94
CA GLU A 105 2.78 -6.54 10.25
C GLU A 105 4.19 -7.09 10.50
N TYR A 106 4.82 -7.73 9.52
CA TYR A 106 6.23 -8.14 9.63
C TYR A 106 7.18 -6.95 9.86
N LEU A 107 6.97 -5.84 9.15
CA LEU A 107 7.78 -4.64 9.32
C LEU A 107 7.64 -4.01 10.72
N ARG A 108 6.60 -4.33 11.51
CA ARG A 108 6.48 -3.85 12.89
C ARG A 108 7.59 -4.40 13.81
N PHE A 109 8.23 -5.52 13.48
CA PHE A 109 9.40 -5.98 14.24
C PHE A 109 10.55 -4.96 14.19
N SER A 110 10.79 -4.35 13.03
CA SER A 110 11.80 -3.30 12.85
C SER A 110 11.26 -1.89 13.13
N TYR A 111 9.96 -1.69 12.94
CA TYR A 111 9.26 -0.41 13.09
C TYR A 111 8.06 -0.53 14.07
N PRO A 112 8.29 -0.70 15.39
CA PRO A 112 7.23 -1.06 16.36
C PRO A 112 6.03 -0.11 16.42
N LYS A 113 6.26 1.19 16.17
CA LYS A 113 5.23 2.24 16.16
C LYS A 113 4.57 2.47 14.79
N MET A 114 4.77 1.56 13.83
CA MET A 114 4.19 1.69 12.49
C MET A 114 2.67 1.59 12.57
N LYS A 115 1.99 2.53 11.92
CA LYS A 115 0.53 2.53 11.73
C LYS A 115 0.25 2.41 10.23
N PRO A 116 0.34 1.20 9.65
CA PRO A 116 0.22 1.02 8.21
C PRO A 116 -1.21 1.30 7.73
N PRO A 117 -1.39 1.69 6.46
CA PRO A 117 -2.69 1.55 5.82
C PRO A 117 -3.04 0.07 5.57
N SER A 118 -4.32 -0.21 5.36
CA SER A 118 -4.80 -1.52 4.92
C SER A 118 -5.23 -1.48 3.45
N PHE A 119 -5.00 -2.58 2.75
CA PHE A 119 -5.37 -2.78 1.35
C PHE A 119 -6.23 -4.02 1.15
N PHE A 120 -7.22 -3.93 0.26
CA PHE A 120 -8.05 -5.06 -0.11
C PHE A 120 -8.51 -4.95 -1.57
N CYS A 121 -8.35 -6.01 -2.36
CA CYS A 121 -8.80 -6.05 -3.74
C CYS A 121 -10.19 -6.69 -3.88
N SER A 122 -11.03 -6.12 -4.76
CA SER A 122 -12.31 -6.67 -5.20
C SER A 122 -12.51 -6.49 -6.71
N ASP A 123 -13.53 -7.13 -7.27
CA ASP A 123 -13.98 -6.93 -8.66
C ASP A 123 -12.85 -7.06 -9.69
N GLU A 124 -12.02 -8.10 -9.53
CA GLU A 124 -10.92 -8.39 -10.43
C GLU A 124 -11.43 -8.95 -11.76
N SER A 125 -10.87 -8.44 -12.86
CA SER A 125 -11.26 -8.74 -14.22
C SER A 125 -10.03 -8.74 -15.13
N SER A 126 -10.22 -9.03 -16.42
CA SER A 126 -9.16 -8.96 -17.43
C SER A 126 -8.64 -7.54 -17.70
N GLN A 127 -9.35 -6.50 -17.25
CA GLN A 127 -8.99 -5.09 -17.46
C GLN A 127 -8.50 -4.41 -16.17
N GLY A 128 -8.28 -5.17 -15.10
CA GLY A 128 -7.80 -4.67 -13.81
C GLY A 128 -8.76 -4.98 -12.67
N LEU A 129 -8.72 -4.19 -11.60
CA LEU A 129 -9.39 -4.49 -10.33
C LEU A 129 -9.82 -3.23 -9.58
N THR A 130 -10.65 -3.42 -8.55
CA THR A 130 -10.99 -2.39 -7.56
C THR A 130 -10.14 -2.57 -6.32
N LEU A 131 -9.50 -1.51 -5.84
CA LEU A 131 -8.66 -1.51 -4.64
C LEU A 131 -9.28 -0.62 -3.57
N HIS A 132 -9.54 -1.20 -2.40
CA HIS A 132 -9.98 -0.51 -1.20
C HIS A 132 -8.76 -0.17 -0.36
N TYR A 133 -8.59 1.12 -0.08
CA TYR A 133 -7.53 1.66 0.76
C TYR A 133 -8.14 2.27 2.02
N ARG A 134 -7.57 1.91 3.18
CA ARG A 134 -7.98 2.45 4.48
C ARG A 134 -6.77 2.96 5.25
N SER A 135 -6.83 4.18 5.76
CA SER A 135 -5.72 4.76 6.50
C SER A 135 -6.18 5.74 7.57
N ARG A 136 -5.45 5.80 8.68
CA ARG A 136 -5.62 6.86 9.71
C ARG A 136 -4.87 8.14 9.37
N ARG A 137 -4.15 8.16 8.25
CA ARG A 137 -3.36 9.30 7.78
C ARG A 137 -4.03 9.94 6.57
N PRO A 138 -4.74 11.08 6.73
CA PRO A 138 -5.39 11.78 5.62
C PRO A 138 -4.35 12.46 4.72
N GLY A 139 -4.70 12.70 3.45
CA GLY A 139 -3.85 13.44 2.50
C GLY A 139 -2.75 12.62 1.82
N TYR A 140 -2.69 11.30 2.02
CA TYR A 140 -1.71 10.41 1.37
C TYR A 140 -2.27 9.65 0.16
N LEU A 141 -3.49 9.96 -0.28
CA LEU A 141 -4.14 9.32 -1.43
C LEU A 141 -3.23 9.35 -2.66
N HIS A 142 -2.73 10.54 -3.03
CA HIS A 142 -1.90 10.69 -4.23
C HIS A 142 -0.53 10.03 -4.11
N TYR A 143 0.01 9.98 -2.89
CA TYR A 143 1.23 9.23 -2.60
C TYR A 143 1.05 7.73 -2.88
N VAL A 144 -0.07 7.16 -2.44
CA VAL A 144 -0.42 5.76 -2.74
C VAL A 144 -0.65 5.54 -4.24
N LYS A 145 -1.31 6.48 -4.95
CA LYS A 145 -1.46 6.40 -6.41
C LYS A 145 -0.12 6.25 -7.12
N GLY A 146 0.89 7.02 -6.69
CA GLY A 146 2.24 6.94 -7.22
C GLY A 146 2.90 5.58 -6.97
N GLN A 147 2.75 5.06 -5.76
CA GLN A 147 3.28 3.74 -5.39
C GLN A 147 2.65 2.62 -6.22
N LEU A 148 1.33 2.63 -6.41
CA LEU A 148 0.61 1.62 -7.19
C LEU A 148 1.11 1.53 -8.64
N LYS A 149 1.31 2.69 -9.28
CA LYS A 149 1.90 2.78 -10.63
C LYS A 149 3.30 2.19 -10.66
N SER A 150 4.12 2.53 -9.67
CA SER A 150 5.51 2.09 -9.60
C SER A 150 5.62 0.59 -9.34
N VAL A 151 4.79 0.03 -8.45
CA VAL A 151 4.71 -1.42 -8.20
C VAL A 151 4.31 -2.16 -9.48
N GLY A 152 3.24 -1.73 -10.16
CA GLY A 152 2.79 -2.35 -11.40
C GLY A 152 3.90 -2.39 -12.46
N ARG A 153 4.59 -1.27 -12.65
CA ARG A 153 5.69 -1.16 -13.61
C ARG A 153 6.92 -1.98 -13.21
N MET A 154 7.35 -1.92 -11.96
CA MET A 154 8.61 -2.51 -11.49
C MET A 154 8.56 -4.01 -11.30
N PHE A 155 7.43 -4.56 -10.84
CA PHE A 155 7.33 -5.97 -10.47
C PHE A 155 6.56 -6.81 -11.50
N TYR A 156 5.64 -6.19 -12.24
CA TYR A 156 4.72 -6.91 -13.13
C TYR A 156 4.79 -6.44 -14.60
N ASN A 157 5.63 -5.43 -14.90
CA ASN A 157 5.70 -4.80 -16.23
C ASN A 157 4.33 -4.29 -16.73
N LEU A 158 3.47 -3.86 -15.80
CA LEU A 158 2.15 -3.34 -16.10
C LEU A 158 2.18 -1.81 -16.15
N ASP A 159 1.46 -1.24 -17.11
CA ASP A 159 1.11 0.18 -17.08
C ASP A 159 -0.27 0.33 -16.41
N VAL A 160 -0.26 0.82 -15.17
CA VAL A 160 -1.45 0.85 -14.33
C VAL A 160 -2.01 2.26 -14.29
N ALA A 161 -3.18 2.47 -14.88
CA ALA A 161 -3.94 3.70 -14.69
C ALA A 161 -4.74 3.61 -13.38
N VAL A 162 -4.64 4.66 -12.55
CA VAL A 162 -5.24 4.70 -11.21
C VAL A 162 -6.28 5.82 -11.14
N GLN A 163 -7.55 5.45 -11.05
CA GLN A 163 -8.68 6.36 -10.90
C GLN A 163 -9.21 6.32 -9.46
N VAL A 164 -9.63 7.47 -8.95
CA VAL A 164 -10.26 7.59 -7.62
C VAL A 164 -11.77 7.54 -7.84
N MET A 165 -12.44 6.54 -7.28
CA MET A 165 -13.88 6.36 -7.41
C MET A 165 -14.63 7.05 -6.27
N SER A 166 -14.09 6.98 -5.06
CA SER A 166 -14.61 7.66 -3.89
C SER A 166 -13.51 7.91 -2.86
N GLU A 167 -13.70 8.96 -2.07
CA GLU A 167 -12.93 9.28 -0.87
C GLU A 167 -13.91 9.69 0.22
N GLU A 168 -13.88 8.96 1.34
CA GLU A 168 -14.73 9.21 2.49
C GLU A 168 -13.88 9.23 3.75
N THR A 169 -14.12 10.18 4.65
CA THR A 169 -13.52 10.17 5.98
C THR A 169 -14.59 9.86 7.01
N ARG A 170 -14.38 8.79 7.78
CA ARG A 170 -15.28 8.36 8.87
C ARG A 170 -14.48 8.35 10.17
N GLY A 171 -14.75 9.31 11.05
CA GLY A 171 -13.97 9.51 12.27
C GLY A 171 -12.53 9.89 11.96
N ASP A 172 -11.57 9.10 12.46
CA ASP A 172 -10.13 9.29 12.26
C ASP A 172 -9.58 8.53 11.03
N THR A 173 -10.44 7.88 10.26
CA THR A 173 -10.05 6.95 9.20
C THR A 173 -10.57 7.40 7.84
N THR A 174 -9.67 7.50 6.87
CA THR A 174 -9.95 7.76 5.46
C THR A 174 -10.09 6.44 4.71
N PHE A 175 -11.15 6.33 3.92
CA PHE A 175 -11.47 5.22 3.03
C PHE A 175 -11.44 5.74 1.60
N VAL A 176 -10.66 5.09 0.74
CA VAL A 176 -10.56 5.44 -0.68
C VAL A 176 -10.79 4.19 -1.50
N VAL A 177 -11.63 4.30 -2.51
CA VAL A 177 -11.81 3.25 -3.51
C VAL A 177 -11.11 3.67 -4.79
N PHE A 178 -10.10 2.91 -5.20
CA PHE A 178 -9.41 3.10 -6.46
C PHE A 178 -9.90 2.09 -7.51
N LYS A 179 -10.07 2.55 -8.75
CA LYS A 179 -10.14 1.66 -9.91
C LYS A 179 -8.77 1.58 -10.55
N LEU A 180 -8.19 0.38 -10.58
CA LEU A 180 -6.93 0.11 -11.25
C LEU A 180 -7.23 -0.51 -12.61
N LEU A 181 -6.72 0.13 -13.68
CA LEU A 181 -6.92 -0.32 -15.05
C LEU A 181 -5.56 -0.76 -15.62
N PHE A 182 -5.48 -2.03 -16.04
CA PHE A 182 -4.28 -2.64 -16.63
C PHE A 182 -4.66 -3.95 -17.35
N ASP A 183 -3.78 -4.47 -18.21
CA ASP A 183 -4.00 -5.78 -18.84
C ASP A 183 -3.75 -6.92 -17.83
N ASN A 184 -4.83 -7.58 -17.43
CA ASN A 184 -4.81 -8.67 -16.45
C ASN A 184 -5.25 -10.02 -17.07
N LYS A 185 -5.20 -10.17 -18.40
CA LYS A 185 -5.69 -11.37 -19.09
C LYS A 185 -4.97 -12.64 -18.66
N GLU A 186 -3.64 -12.60 -18.55
CA GLU A 186 -2.84 -13.77 -18.15
C GLU A 186 -3.25 -14.30 -16.77
N PHE A 187 -3.56 -13.40 -15.83
CA PHE A 187 -4.08 -13.79 -14.51
C PHE A 187 -5.44 -14.48 -14.64
N MET A 188 -6.37 -13.88 -15.38
CA MET A 188 -7.72 -14.44 -15.55
C MET A 188 -7.71 -15.80 -16.25
N GLU A 189 -6.72 -16.10 -17.10
CA GLU A 189 -6.55 -17.44 -17.68
C GLU A 189 -6.03 -18.44 -16.64
N ARG A 190 -5.01 -18.08 -15.87
CA ARG A 190 -4.46 -18.94 -14.79
C ARG A 190 -5.49 -19.24 -13.71
N ASP A 191 -6.26 -18.23 -13.29
CA ASP A 191 -7.28 -18.37 -12.27
C ASP A 191 -8.42 -19.28 -12.75
N ARG A 192 -8.89 -19.12 -14.00
CA ARG A 192 -9.89 -20.02 -14.61
C ARG A 192 -9.42 -21.48 -14.67
N HIS A 193 -8.15 -21.72 -15.00
CA HIS A 193 -7.59 -23.08 -14.98
C HIS A 193 -7.56 -23.66 -13.56
N SER A 194 -7.20 -22.85 -12.56
CA SER A 194 -7.16 -23.26 -11.15
C SER A 194 -8.55 -23.61 -10.61
N TYR A 195 -9.53 -22.73 -10.85
CA TYR A 195 -10.93 -22.93 -10.43
C TYR A 195 -11.59 -24.14 -11.10
N ALA A 196 -11.21 -24.45 -12.35
CA ALA A 196 -11.71 -25.63 -13.06
C ALA A 196 -11.21 -26.95 -12.42
N LEU A 197 -9.99 -26.98 -11.87
CA LEU A 197 -9.48 -28.11 -11.09
C LEU A 197 -10.20 -28.25 -9.74
N GLU A 198 -10.45 -27.14 -9.04
CA GLU A 198 -11.03 -27.15 -7.67
C GLU A 198 -12.49 -27.62 -7.61
N LYS A 199 -13.29 -27.40 -8.67
CA LYS A 199 -14.68 -27.91 -8.73
C LYS A 199 -14.80 -29.44 -8.63
N SER A 200 -13.70 -30.18 -8.78
CA SER A 200 -13.72 -31.65 -8.71
C SER A 200 -13.64 -32.24 -7.29
N SER A 201 -13.32 -31.45 -6.26
CA SER A 201 -13.08 -31.96 -4.90
C SER A 201 -13.71 -31.10 -3.80
N VAL A 202 -14.98 -31.32 -3.50
CA VAL A 202 -15.60 -30.75 -2.29
C VAL A 202 -15.27 -31.65 -1.10
N VAL A 203 -14.40 -31.18 -0.21
CA VAL A 203 -14.09 -31.87 1.06
C VAL A 203 -15.33 -31.82 1.95
N LYS A 204 -15.71 -32.97 2.55
CA LYS A 204 -16.81 -33.00 3.53
C LYS A 204 -16.45 -32.10 4.71
N ALA A 205 -17.41 -31.27 5.15
CA ALA A 205 -17.19 -30.34 6.26
C ALA A 205 -16.70 -31.03 7.54
N SER A 206 -17.17 -32.25 7.82
CA SER A 206 -16.69 -33.04 8.96
C SER A 206 -15.18 -33.29 8.91
N LEU A 207 -14.66 -33.69 7.74
CA LEU A 207 -13.24 -33.92 7.54
C LEU A 207 -12.45 -32.62 7.67
N PHE A 208 -12.98 -31.51 7.15
CA PHE A 208 -12.34 -30.19 7.32
C PHE A 208 -12.24 -29.81 8.81
N PHE A 209 -13.30 -29.98 9.60
CA PHE A 209 -13.28 -29.65 11.03
C PHE A 209 -12.35 -30.55 11.85
N ASP A 210 -12.19 -31.82 11.46
CA ASP A 210 -11.22 -32.72 12.07
C ASP A 210 -9.77 -32.32 11.75
N LEU A 211 -9.52 -31.85 10.52
CA LEU A 211 -8.18 -31.43 10.07
C LEU A 211 -7.72 -30.11 10.71
N PHE A 212 -8.65 -29.20 11.00
CA PHE A 212 -8.34 -27.88 11.55
C PHE A 212 -8.89 -27.74 12.98
N PRO A 213 -8.18 -28.23 14.01
CA PRO A 213 -8.74 -28.29 15.36
C PRO A 213 -8.83 -26.92 16.07
N PHE A 214 -8.17 -25.90 15.52
CA PHE A 214 -8.25 -24.51 15.96
C PHE A 214 -8.97 -23.68 14.90
N HIS A 215 -10.30 -23.59 15.00
CA HIS A 215 -11.10 -22.74 14.12
C HIS A 215 -12.35 -22.22 14.84
N ILE A 216 -12.88 -21.10 14.37
CA ILE A 216 -14.17 -20.55 14.78
C ILE A 216 -14.91 -20.09 13.52
N MET A 217 -16.14 -20.56 13.33
CA MET A 217 -16.99 -20.16 12.22
C MET A 217 -18.17 -19.35 12.75
N PHE A 218 -18.38 -18.14 12.23
CA PHE A 218 -19.50 -17.26 12.58
C PHE A 218 -20.39 -16.98 11.37
N ASP A 219 -21.69 -16.76 11.62
CA ASP A 219 -22.60 -16.25 10.59
C ASP A 219 -22.58 -14.72 10.49
N ARG A 220 -23.35 -14.17 9.55
CA ARG A 220 -23.48 -12.71 9.35
C ARG A 220 -24.04 -11.95 10.56
N LYS A 221 -24.66 -12.65 11.52
CA LYS A 221 -25.16 -12.08 12.78
C LYS A 221 -24.14 -12.24 13.92
N MET A 222 -22.89 -12.58 13.61
CA MET A 222 -21.81 -12.85 14.56
C MET A 222 -22.14 -14.00 15.53
N LYS A 223 -23.01 -14.95 15.13
CA LYS A 223 -23.27 -16.15 15.94
C LYS A 223 -22.31 -17.27 15.55
N ILE A 224 -21.64 -17.84 16.54
CA ILE A 224 -20.77 -19.01 16.34
C ILE A 224 -21.62 -20.20 15.87
N LYS A 225 -21.23 -20.79 14.74
CA LYS A 225 -21.86 -21.96 14.11
C LYS A 225 -21.07 -23.24 14.34
N ASN A 226 -19.74 -23.13 14.45
CA ASN A 226 -18.86 -24.25 14.75
C ASN A 226 -17.62 -23.73 15.48
N ILE A 227 -17.07 -24.56 16.36
CA ILE A 227 -15.82 -24.33 17.07
C ILE A 227 -14.97 -25.60 17.01
N GLY A 228 -13.69 -25.43 16.72
CA GLY A 228 -12.74 -26.53 16.70
C GLY A 228 -12.52 -27.12 18.08
N LYS A 229 -12.16 -28.41 18.11
CA LYS A 229 -12.00 -29.21 19.34
C LYS A 229 -11.07 -28.58 20.38
N TYR A 230 -10.06 -27.82 19.95
CA TYR A 230 -9.05 -27.21 20.84
C TYR A 230 -9.12 -25.67 20.89
N ALA A 231 -10.17 -25.05 20.34
CA ALA A 231 -10.32 -23.60 20.34
C ALA A 231 -10.94 -23.01 21.64
N VAL A 232 -11.14 -23.85 22.67
CA VAL A 232 -11.66 -23.49 24.01
C VAL A 232 -10.66 -23.92 25.08
#